data_AF-A0A821PAY6-F1
#
_entry.id   AF-A0A821PAY6-F1
#
_cell.length_a   1.000
_cell.length_b   1.000
_cell.length_c   1.000
_cell.angle_alpha   90.00
_cell.angle_beta   90.00
_cell.angle_gamma   90.00
#
_symmetry.space_group_name_H-M   'P 1'
#
loop_
_entity.id
_entity.type
_entity.pdbx_description
1 polymer ?
#
loop_
_entity_poly.entity_id
_entity_poly.type
_entity_poly.pdbx_seq_one_letter_code
_entity_poly.pdbx_strand_id
1 'polypeptide(L)'
;MTPISNRLFLKIQCISLDFILRVCLNMDQWLNACVATERAVTIIKAAHFHKATSKKLAKIVIVILVIFTIGTSITDLLYRHLIDEDNEDYKRIWCIVSYPSSLKIFNSIMHIFHFMTPFIINLVSAIILTTKKSRQRSNLQINRNFKKLLKEQ
;
A
#
# COMPACT_ATOMS: atom_id res chain seq x y z
N MET A 1 4.52 -42.42 13.69
CA MET A 1 3.84 -41.13 13.90
C MET A 1 3.86 -40.36 12.58
N THR A 2 2.73 -39.80 12.19
CA THR A 2 2.31 -39.52 10.80
C THR A 2 3.12 -38.41 10.09
N PRO A 3 3.97 -38.72 9.09
CA PRO A 3 4.72 -37.72 8.32
C PRO A 3 3.81 -36.76 7.53
N ILE A 4 2.56 -37.16 7.28
CA ILE A 4 1.53 -36.38 6.57
C ILE A 4 1.15 -35.09 7.32
N SER A 5 1.12 -35.12 8.66
CA SER A 5 0.76 -33.94 9.46
C SER A 5 1.80 -32.81 9.37
N ASN A 6 3.08 -33.18 9.29
CA ASN A 6 4.17 -32.20 9.23
C ASN A 6 4.23 -31.52 7.84
N ARG A 7 4.02 -32.29 6.76
CA ARG A 7 4.02 -31.74 5.39
C ARG A 7 2.83 -30.80 5.12
N LEU A 8 1.64 -31.17 5.61
CA LEU A 8 0.47 -30.30 5.50
C LEU A 8 0.66 -29.01 6.31
N PHE A 9 1.20 -29.11 7.53
CA PHE A 9 1.53 -27.95 8.37
C PHE A 9 2.52 -27.01 7.67
N LEU A 10 3.62 -27.54 7.13
CA LEU A 10 4.61 -26.76 6.36
C LEU A 10 4.00 -26.08 5.14
N LYS A 11 3.08 -26.75 4.42
CA LYS A 11 2.39 -26.17 3.27
C LYS A 11 1.48 -25.02 3.70
N ILE A 12 0.69 -25.21 4.75
CA ILE A 12 -0.21 -24.18 5.28
C ILE A 12 0.62 -22.98 5.73
N GLN A 13 1.67 -23.20 6.52
CA GLN A 13 2.55 -22.14 7.00
C GLN A 13 3.19 -21.36 5.86
N CYS A 14 3.71 -22.06 4.85
CA CYS A 14 4.31 -21.39 3.71
C CYS A 14 3.31 -20.48 2.98
N ILE A 15 2.12 -21.00 2.69
CA ILE A 15 1.09 -20.26 1.96
C ILE A 15 0.60 -19.07 2.81
N SER A 16 0.32 -19.30 4.09
CA SER A 16 -0.24 -18.28 4.97
C SER A 16 0.74 -17.14 5.24
N LEU A 17 2.02 -17.45 5.50
CA LEU A 17 3.00 -16.42 5.85
C LEU A 17 3.25 -15.46 4.69
N ASP A 18 3.49 -15.99 3.48
CA ASP A 18 3.73 -15.15 2.30
C ASP A 18 2.49 -14.31 1.96
N PHE A 19 1.31 -14.93 2.02
CA PHE A 19 0.05 -14.24 1.77
C PHE A 19 -0.22 -13.10 2.77
N ILE A 20 -0.12 -13.38 4.07
CA ILE A 20 -0.32 -12.37 5.11
C ILE A 20 0.69 -11.25 4.94
N LEU A 21 1.97 -11.58 4.73
CA LEU A 21 3.03 -10.59 4.54
C LEU A 21 2.73 -9.69 3.33
N ARG A 22 2.35 -10.28 2.19
CA ARG A 22 2.04 -9.56 0.95
C ARG A 22 0.84 -8.64 1.12
N VAL A 23 -0.25 -9.12 1.71
CA VAL A 23 -1.45 -8.31 1.96
C VAL A 23 -1.12 -7.16 2.91
N CYS A 24 -0.40 -7.42 4.01
CA CYS A 24 0.01 -6.38 4.96
C CYS A 24 0.89 -5.30 4.31
N LEU A 25 1.90 -5.69 3.53
CA LEU A 25 2.79 -4.75 2.84
C LEU A 25 2.04 -3.89 1.82
N ASN A 26 1.18 -4.51 1.00
CA ASN A 26 0.36 -3.79 0.03
C ASN A 26 -0.59 -2.82 0.76
N MET A 27 -1.24 -3.28 1.83
CA MET A 27 -2.13 -2.43 2.63
C MET A 27 -1.41 -1.25 3.24
N ASP A 28 -0.22 -1.42 3.80
CA ASP A 28 0.59 -0.31 4.32
C ASP A 28 0.83 0.76 3.26
N GLN A 29 1.29 0.35 2.06
CA GLN A 29 1.54 1.28 0.96
C GLN A 29 0.28 2.03 0.53
N TRP A 30 -0.84 1.33 0.36
CA TRP A 30 -2.12 1.92 -0.02
C TRP A 30 -2.68 2.86 1.06
N LEU A 31 -2.58 2.50 2.34
CA LEU A 31 -3.02 3.34 3.45
C LEU A 31 -2.16 4.60 3.54
N ASN A 32 -0.84 4.48 3.36
CA ASN A 32 0.06 5.63 3.31
C ASN A 32 -0.32 6.60 2.19
N ALA A 33 -0.61 6.08 0.98
CA ALA A 33 -1.10 6.89 -0.13
C ALA A 33 -2.45 7.56 0.16
N CYS A 34 -3.38 6.86 0.83
CA CYS A 34 -4.66 7.40 1.24
C CYS A 34 -4.51 8.54 2.25
N VAL A 35 -3.64 8.38 3.26
CA VAL A 35 -3.33 9.41 4.26
C VAL A 35 -2.68 10.63 3.60
N ALA A 36 -1.73 10.41 2.68
CA ALA A 36 -1.10 11.50 1.93
C ALA A 36 -2.13 12.29 1.10
N THR A 37 -3.05 11.58 0.44
CA THR A 37 -4.14 12.16 -0.34
C THR A 37 -5.09 12.97 0.56
N GLU A 38 -5.49 12.43 1.71
CA GLU A 38 -6.37 13.15 2.65
C GLU A 38 -5.71 14.46 3.12
N ARG A 39 -4.41 14.44 3.43
CA ARG A 39 -3.64 15.64 3.80
C ARG A 39 -3.61 16.66 2.66
N ALA A 40 -3.36 16.22 1.43
CA ALA A 40 -3.36 17.09 0.26
C ALA A 40 -4.74 17.73 0.04
N VAL A 41 -5.82 16.94 0.10
CA VAL A 41 -7.21 17.42 -0.04
C VAL A 41 -7.59 18.39 1.07
N THR A 42 -7.19 18.12 2.32
CA THR A 42 -7.45 18.99 3.47
C THR A 42 -6.88 20.40 3.24
N ILE A 43 -5.66 20.49 2.69
CA ILE A 43 -5.02 21.78 2.39
C ILE A 43 -5.62 22.46 1.15
N ILE A 44 -6.01 21.68 0.14
CA ILE A 44 -6.65 22.23 -1.06
C ILE A 44 -8.04 22.81 -0.71
N LYS A 45 -8.85 22.07 0.05
CA LYS A 45 -10.22 22.47 0.37
C LYS A 45 -10.32 23.43 1.56
N ALA A 46 -9.28 23.51 2.40
CA ALA A 46 -9.21 24.37 3.57
C ALA A 46 -10.53 24.38 4.37
N ALA A 47 -11.25 25.50 4.38
CA ALA A 47 -12.51 25.68 5.13
C ALA A 47 -13.68 24.78 4.65
N HIS A 48 -13.63 24.23 3.44
CA HIS A 48 -14.68 23.39 2.88
C HIS A 48 -14.48 21.89 3.18
N PHE A 49 -13.47 21.54 4.00
CA PHE A 49 -13.20 20.14 4.33
C PHE A 49 -14.13 19.61 5.43
N HIS A 50 -14.95 18.62 5.09
CA HIS A 50 -15.88 17.97 6.01
C HIS A 50 -15.30 16.67 6.57
N LYS A 51 -14.86 16.70 7.84
CA LYS A 51 -14.21 15.56 8.51
C LYS A 51 -15.13 14.34 8.67
N ALA A 52 -16.43 14.53 8.90
CA ALA A 52 -17.38 13.42 9.07
C ALA A 52 -17.52 12.60 7.78
N THR A 53 -17.63 13.28 6.64
CA THR A 53 -17.68 12.65 5.32
C THR A 53 -16.37 11.95 5.00
N SER A 54 -15.22 12.58 5.30
CA SER A 54 -13.90 11.94 5.11
C SER A 54 -13.77 10.63 5.87
N LYS A 55 -14.18 10.60 7.16
CA LYS A 55 -14.15 9.39 7.97
C LYS A 55 -15.02 8.26 7.40
N LYS A 56 -16.23 8.58 6.91
CA LYS A 56 -17.12 7.59 6.30
C LYS A 56 -16.49 7.02 5.03
N LEU A 57 -15.94 7.89 4.17
CA LEU A 57 -15.26 7.48 2.94
C LEU A 57 -14.02 6.63 3.24
N ALA A 58 -13.20 7.03 4.21
CA ALA A 58 -12.01 6.29 4.60
C ALA A 58 -12.34 4.85 5.02
N LYS A 59 -13.41 4.64 5.81
CA LYS A 59 -13.85 3.29 6.19
C LYS A 59 -14.21 2.44 4.96
N ILE A 60 -14.95 3.01 4.00
CA ILE A 60 -15.34 2.32 2.76
C ILE A 60 -14.10 1.98 1.93
N VAL A 61 -13.19 2.94 1.76
CA VAL A 61 -11.95 2.76 0.99
C VAL A 61 -11.08 1.67 1.61
N ILE A 62 -10.94 1.64 2.94
CA ILE A 62 -10.18 0.59 3.64
C ILE A 62 -10.76 -0.79 3.35
N VAL A 63 -12.08 -0.97 3.45
CA VAL A 63 -12.73 -2.26 3.16
C VAL A 63 -12.52 -2.67 1.71
N ILE A 64 -12.67 -1.75 0.75
CA ILE A 64 -12.43 -2.02 -0.67
C ILE A 64 -10.98 -2.42 -0.91
N LEU A 65 -10.01 -1.72 -0.31
CA LEU A 65 -8.59 -2.01 -0.45
C LEU A 65 -8.23 -3.39 0.12
N VAL A 66 -8.82 -3.78 1.25
CA VAL A 66 -8.62 -5.13 1.81
C VAL A 66 -9.12 -6.18 0.83
N ILE A 67 -10.35 -6.04 0.32
CA ILE A 67 -10.91 -7.00 -0.64
C ILE A 67 -10.07 -7.06 -1.92
N PHE A 68 -9.65 -5.90 -2.44
CA PHE A 68 -8.83 -5.77 -3.63
C PHE A 68 -7.46 -6.44 -3.45
N THR A 69 -6.74 -6.14 -2.37
CA THR A 69 -5.40 -6.70 -2.09
C THR A 69 -5.42 -8.19 -1.82
N ILE A 70 -6.46 -8.70 -1.15
CA ILE A 70 -6.69 -10.13 -0.99
C ILE A 70 -6.95 -10.77 -2.37
N GLY A 71 -7.88 -10.20 -3.14
CA GLY A 71 -8.26 -10.71 -4.47
C GLY A 71 -7.07 -10.83 -5.43
N THR A 72 -6.21 -9.81 -5.49
CA THR A 72 -5.00 -9.84 -6.33
C THR A 72 -3.92 -10.79 -5.82
N SER A 73 -3.94 -11.14 -4.52
CA SER A 73 -2.99 -12.07 -3.91
C SER A 73 -3.43 -13.54 -3.98
N ILE A 74 -4.71 -13.82 -4.28
CA ILE A 74 -5.24 -15.19 -4.42
C ILE A 74 -4.54 -15.97 -5.54
N THR A 75 -4.18 -15.30 -6.63
CA THR A 75 -3.46 -15.97 -7.73
C THR A 75 -2.13 -16.55 -7.25
N ASP A 76 -1.41 -15.85 -6.37
CA ASP A 76 -0.16 -16.36 -5.80
C ASP A 76 -0.39 -17.59 -4.89
N LEU A 77 -1.48 -17.55 -4.13
CA LEU A 77 -1.95 -18.60 -3.22
C LEU A 77 -2.19 -19.95 -3.92
N LEU A 78 -2.80 -19.92 -5.12
CA LEU A 78 -3.21 -21.13 -5.85
C LEU A 78 -2.04 -21.89 -6.49
N TYR A 79 -0.97 -21.20 -6.88
CA TYR A 79 0.17 -21.79 -7.61
C TYR A 79 1.38 -22.10 -6.72
N ARG A 80 1.28 -21.83 -5.42
CA ARG A 80 2.32 -22.12 -4.44
C ARG A 80 2.26 -23.57 -3.96
N HIS A 81 3.38 -24.27 -4.06
CA HIS A 81 3.49 -25.68 -3.69
C HIS A 81 4.85 -25.98 -3.04
N LEU A 82 4.94 -27.15 -2.40
CA LEU A 82 6.18 -27.65 -1.81
C LEU A 82 6.89 -28.53 -2.83
N ILE A 83 8.20 -28.32 -2.98
CA ILE A 83 9.11 -29.16 -3.76
C ILE A 83 10.12 -29.76 -2.80
N ASP A 84 10.30 -31.07 -2.85
CA ASP A 84 11.29 -31.78 -2.06
C ASP A 84 12.57 -31.89 -2.92
N GLU A 85 13.66 -31.28 -2.46
CA GLU A 85 14.99 -31.41 -3.04
C GLU A 85 15.73 -32.51 -2.26
N ASP A 86 15.93 -33.64 -2.92
CA ASP A 86 16.60 -34.82 -2.37
C ASP A 86 17.99 -34.94 -3.01
N ASN A 87 19.03 -34.52 -2.27
CA ASN A 87 20.43 -34.68 -2.64
C ASN A 87 21.06 -35.73 -1.71
N GLU A 88 22.13 -36.41 -2.17
CA GLU A 88 22.79 -37.51 -1.43
C GLU A 88 23.19 -37.13 0.02
N ASP A 89 23.49 -35.85 0.27
CA ASP A 89 23.92 -35.33 1.58
C ASP A 89 22.82 -34.62 2.39
N TYR A 90 21.71 -34.21 1.77
CA TYR A 90 20.68 -33.42 2.47
C TYR A 90 19.29 -33.45 1.81
N LYS A 91 18.27 -33.45 2.66
CA LYS A 91 16.86 -33.30 2.28
C LYS A 91 16.38 -31.88 2.61
N ARG A 92 15.99 -31.11 1.60
CA ARG A 92 15.43 -29.75 1.76
C ARG A 92 14.03 -29.68 1.18
N ILE A 93 13.12 -29.03 1.90
CA ILE A 93 11.76 -28.76 1.41
C ILE A 93 11.69 -27.29 1.03
N TRP A 94 11.52 -27.01 -0.25
CA TRP A 94 11.34 -25.66 -0.78
C TRP A 94 9.87 -25.34 -0.91
N CYS A 95 9.53 -24.08 -0.70
CA CYS A 95 8.22 -23.58 -1.03
C CYS A 95 8.32 -22.57 -2.17
N ILE A 96 7.90 -23.01 -3.35
CA ILE A 96 8.09 -22.30 -4.61
C ILE A 96 6.74 -22.04 -5.25
N VAL A 97 6.66 -20.94 -5.99
CA VAL A 97 5.51 -20.61 -6.81
C VAL A 97 5.83 -20.93 -8.25
N SER A 98 5.00 -21.76 -8.90
CA SER A 98 5.14 -22.09 -10.32
C SER A 98 3.86 -21.72 -11.05
N TYR A 99 3.94 -20.62 -11.81
CA TYR A 99 2.81 -20.12 -12.59
C TYR A 99 2.87 -20.63 -14.04
N PRO A 100 1.72 -20.89 -14.68
CA PRO A 100 1.67 -20.95 -16.15
C PRO A 100 2.02 -19.58 -16.75
N SER A 101 2.58 -19.57 -17.96
CA SER A 101 3.15 -18.37 -18.60
C SER A 101 2.20 -17.17 -18.66
N SER A 102 0.90 -17.42 -18.88
CA SER A 102 -0.14 -16.37 -18.92
C SER A 102 -0.31 -15.65 -17.58
N LEU A 103 -0.22 -16.37 -16.46
CA LEU A 103 -0.40 -15.81 -15.12
C LEU A 103 0.87 -15.14 -14.59
N LYS A 104 2.04 -15.51 -15.10
CA LYS A 104 3.30 -14.84 -14.75
C LYS A 104 3.27 -13.35 -15.15
N ILE A 105 2.73 -13.05 -16.32
CA ILE A 105 2.59 -11.67 -16.83
C ILE A 105 1.58 -10.91 -15.96
N PHE A 106 0.40 -11.48 -15.71
CA PHE A 106 -0.61 -10.88 -14.84
C PHE A 106 -0.08 -10.57 -13.44
N ASN A 107 0.59 -11.54 -12.81
CA ASN A 107 1.16 -11.38 -11.47
C ASN A 107 2.22 -10.27 -11.44
N SER A 108 3.08 -10.21 -12.47
CA SER A 108 4.08 -9.15 -12.60
C SER A 108 3.44 -7.77 -12.73
N ILE A 109 2.40 -7.65 -13.56
CA ILE A 109 1.63 -6.40 -13.71
C ILE A 109 1.02 -5.99 -12.38
N MET A 110 0.43 -6.92 -11.63
CA MET A 110 -0.17 -6.62 -10.33
C MET A 110 0.86 -6.15 -9.31
N HIS A 111 2.04 -6.78 -9.23
CA HIS A 111 3.11 -6.29 -8.37
C HIS A 111 3.55 -4.87 -8.73
N ILE A 112 3.73 -4.59 -10.02
CA ILE A 112 4.07 -3.24 -10.49
C ILE A 112 2.97 -2.27 -10.12
N PHE A 113 1.70 -2.64 -10.29
CA PHE A 113 0.56 -1.79 -9.96
C PHE A 113 0.48 -1.46 -8.47
N HIS A 114 0.61 -2.48 -7.60
CA HIS A 114 0.59 -2.32 -6.14
C HIS A 114 1.75 -1.46 -5.63
N PHE A 115 2.89 -1.47 -6.31
CA PHE A 115 4.04 -0.64 -5.95
C PHE A 115 3.95 0.78 -6.53
N MET A 116 3.75 0.89 -7.85
CA MET A 116 3.82 2.17 -8.57
C MET A 116 2.66 3.11 -8.23
N THR A 117 1.45 2.57 -8.06
CA THR A 117 0.27 3.43 -7.85
C THR A 117 0.35 4.17 -6.51
N PRO A 118 0.60 3.51 -5.37
CA PRO A 118 0.80 4.21 -4.10
C PRO A 118 2.01 5.14 -4.13
N PHE A 119 3.09 4.76 -4.81
CA PHE A 119 4.29 5.59 -4.93
C PHE A 119 3.98 6.93 -5.64
N ILE A 120 3.32 6.88 -6.80
CA ILE A 120 2.96 8.09 -7.56
C ILE A 120 2.00 8.97 -6.75
N ILE A 121 1.00 8.39 -6.09
CA ILE A 121 0.06 9.13 -5.25
C ILE A 121 0.79 9.85 -4.12
N ASN A 122 1.70 9.16 -3.43
CA ASN A 122 2.49 9.75 -2.35
C ASN A 122 3.38 10.89 -2.85
N LEU A 123 4.06 10.69 -3.99
CA LEU A 123 4.93 11.70 -4.60
C LEU A 123 4.13 12.97 -4.95
N VAL A 124 3.01 12.82 -5.66
CA VAL A 124 2.14 13.93 -6.05
C VAL A 124 1.57 14.63 -4.82
N SER A 125 1.11 13.88 -3.82
CA SER A 125 0.58 14.43 -2.56
C SER A 125 1.63 15.26 -1.81
N ALA A 126 2.89 14.79 -1.77
CA ALA A 126 3.99 15.50 -1.14
C ALA A 126 4.34 16.80 -1.86
N ILE A 127 4.35 16.78 -3.20
CA ILE A 127 4.57 17.98 -4.03
C ILE A 127 3.46 19.02 -3.75
N ILE A 128 2.20 18.61 -3.81
CA ILE A 128 1.04 19.48 -3.55
C ILE A 128 1.14 20.12 -2.16
N LEU A 129 1.37 19.29 -1.13
CA LEU A 129 1.51 19.70 0.26
C LEU A 129 2.60 20.77 0.41
N THR A 130 3.78 20.51 -0.15
CA THR A 130 4.94 21.41 -0.06
C THR A 130 4.68 22.73 -0.76
N THR A 131 4.18 22.71 -2.01
CA THR A 131 3.88 23.93 -2.77
C THR A 131 2.80 24.77 -2.11
N LYS A 132 1.71 24.17 -1.64
CA LYS A 132 0.62 24.92 -0.99
C LYS A 132 1.06 25.53 0.33
N LYS A 133 1.80 24.79 1.16
CA LYS A 133 2.33 25.30 2.44
C LYS A 133 3.34 26.44 2.22
N SER A 134 4.20 26.32 1.22
CA SER A 134 5.15 27.38 0.83
C SER A 134 4.43 28.65 0.39
N ARG A 135 3.43 28.54 -0.50
CA ARG A 135 2.60 29.68 -0.94
C ARG A 135 1.85 30.33 0.23
N GLN A 136 1.27 29.53 1.13
CA GLN A 136 0.58 30.04 2.31
C GLN A 136 1.52 30.83 3.23
N ARG A 137 2.74 30.34 3.47
CA ARG A 137 3.74 31.04 4.29
C ARG A 137 4.17 32.35 3.65
N SER A 138 4.40 32.36 2.33
CA SER A 138 4.75 33.56 1.57
C SER A 138 3.65 34.63 1.68
N ASN A 139 2.39 34.27 1.45
CA ASN A 139 1.27 35.20 1.55
C ASN A 139 1.08 35.75 2.98
N LEU A 140 1.26 34.91 4.01
CA LEU A 140 1.21 35.35 5.41
C LEU A 140 2.34 36.32 5.75
N GLN A 141 3.54 36.13 5.20
CA GLN A 141 4.67 37.03 5.39
C GLN A 141 4.42 38.39 4.71
N ILE A 142 3.90 38.38 3.49
CA ILE A 142 3.51 39.62 2.76
C ILE A 142 2.46 40.39 3.55
N ASN A 143 1.38 39.72 4.00
CA ASN A 143 0.32 40.37 4.78
C ASN A 143 0.81 40.94 6.11
N ARG A 144 1.75 40.27 6.79
CA ARG A 144 2.36 40.79 8.03
C ARG A 144 3.19 42.04 7.77
N ASN A 145 3.99 42.06 6.70
CA ASN A 145 4.76 43.24 6.31
C ASN A 145 3.83 44.42 5.98
N PHE A 146 2.77 44.18 5.20
CA PHE A 146 1.79 45.22 4.87
C PHE A 146 1.10 45.80 6.12
N LYS A 147 0.67 44.94 7.05
CA LYS A 147 0.07 45.38 8.31
C LYS A 147 1.04 46.17 9.20
N LYS A 148 2.33 45.84 9.16
CA LYS A 148 3.37 46.58 9.89
C LYS A 148 3.51 48.00 9.35
N LEU A 149 3.60 48.13 8.02
CA LEU A 149 3.69 49.44 7.35
C LEU A 149 2.47 50.33 7.67
N LEU A 150 1.25 49.78 7.66
CA LEU A 150 0.04 50.52 8.01
C LEU A 150 -0.02 50.98 9.47
N LYS A 151 0.69 50.31 10.39
CA LYS A 151 0.72 50.68 11.81
C LYS A 151 1.80 51.75 12.10
N GLU A 152 2.75 51.92 11.21
CA GLU A 152 3.86 52.89 11.33
C GLU A 152 3.51 54.26 10.73
N GLN A 153 2.38 54.39 10.01
CA GLN A 153 1.79 55.66 9.56
C GLN A 153 0.72 56.15 10.54
#